data_AF-K1UNJ1-F1
#
_entry.id   AF-K1UNJ1-F1
#
_cell.length_a   1.000
_cell.length_b   1.000
_cell.length_c   1.000
_cell.angle_alpha   90.00
_cell.angle_beta   90.00
_cell.angle_gamma   90.00
#
_symmetry.space_group_name_H-M   'P 1'
#
loop_
_entity.id
_entity.type
_entity.pdbx_description
1 polymer ?
#
loop_
_entity_poly.entity_id
_entity_poly.type
_entity_poly.pdbx_seq_one_letter_code
_entity_poly.pdbx_strand_id
1 'polypeptide(L)'
;MRRAFAFNGKFIIPTLMEVLDMSEDDAKAWFNDKTATEISIAQLVEDMKAYVDTKPANFRLLFMIDEVGQYVGTDTDMLLNLQSLTEKIGSECEGKIWVICTGQEAIDEIIKVRADEFSRIQARFKTRLSLSSSSVDEVIQKRILKKKPEAAKNLEDVYEQNDSVLRNLFSFSGSILDIKGYSGSREFTENFPFVPYQFIIMQKVFAEIRKHG
;
A
#
# COMPACT_ATOMS: atom_id res chain seq x y z
N MET A 1 -15.81 -11.65 -5.11
CA MET A 1 -15.37 -12.94 -4.52
C MET A 1 -14.92 -13.98 -5.57
N ARG A 2 -15.75 -14.41 -6.55
CA ARG A 2 -15.37 -15.44 -7.55
C ARG A 2 -14.18 -15.10 -8.48
N ARG A 3 -14.00 -13.83 -8.86
CA ARG A 3 -12.87 -13.41 -9.71
C ARG A 3 -11.51 -13.44 -9.00
N ALA A 4 -11.48 -13.15 -7.69
CA ALA A 4 -10.25 -13.17 -6.89
C ALA A 4 -9.75 -14.62 -6.66
N PHE A 5 -10.67 -15.54 -6.35
CA PHE A 5 -10.34 -16.96 -6.18
C PHE A 5 -9.77 -17.60 -7.46
N ALA A 6 -10.37 -17.29 -8.62
CA ALA A 6 -9.87 -17.77 -9.92
C ALA A 6 -8.51 -17.16 -10.30
N PHE A 7 -8.26 -15.90 -9.92
CA PHE A 7 -6.98 -15.24 -10.14
C PHE A 7 -5.88 -15.85 -9.26
N ASN A 8 -6.20 -16.15 -8.00
CA ASN A 8 -5.27 -16.72 -7.03
C ASN A 8 -4.87 -18.16 -7.38
N GLY A 9 -5.81 -19.02 -7.80
CA GLY A 9 -5.50 -20.42 -8.14
C GLY A 9 -4.48 -20.57 -9.28
N LYS A 10 -4.46 -19.65 -10.25
CA LYS A 10 -3.53 -19.65 -11.38
C LYS A 10 -2.07 -19.47 -10.96
N PHE A 11 -1.82 -18.80 -9.84
CA PHE A 11 -0.47 -18.58 -9.31
C PHE A 11 -0.15 -19.51 -8.14
N ILE A 12 -1.14 -19.82 -7.30
CA ILE A 12 -0.96 -20.64 -6.11
C ILE A 12 -0.66 -22.09 -6.48
N ILE A 13 -1.42 -22.70 -7.41
CA ILE A 13 -1.22 -24.12 -7.78
C ILE A 13 0.20 -24.37 -8.31
N PRO A 14 0.72 -23.62 -9.30
CA PRO A 14 2.10 -23.80 -9.77
C PRO A 14 3.14 -23.57 -8.67
N THR A 15 2.91 -22.60 -7.78
CA THR A 15 3.83 -22.32 -6.67
C THR A 15 3.88 -23.47 -5.66
N LEU A 16 2.73 -24.06 -5.32
CA LEU A 16 2.67 -25.23 -4.44
C LEU A 16 3.42 -26.42 -5.04
N MET A 17 3.27 -26.65 -6.34
CA MET A 17 4.01 -27.70 -7.04
C MET A 17 5.52 -27.45 -7.02
N GLU A 18 5.97 -26.22 -7.25
CA GLU A 18 7.39 -25.87 -7.28
C GLU A 18 8.04 -25.89 -5.89
N VAL A 19 7.34 -25.38 -4.87
CA VAL A 19 7.92 -25.15 -3.53
C VAL A 19 7.76 -26.37 -2.62
N LEU A 20 6.63 -27.09 -2.73
CA LEU A 20 6.31 -28.22 -1.87
C LEU A 20 6.47 -29.57 -2.60
N ASP A 21 6.95 -29.57 -3.85
CA ASP A 21 7.11 -30.75 -4.70
C ASP A 21 5.82 -31.59 -4.81
N MET A 22 4.67 -30.89 -4.79
CA MET A 22 3.34 -31.50 -4.84
C MET A 22 2.96 -31.87 -6.27
N SER A 23 2.21 -32.96 -6.43
CA SER A 23 1.56 -33.26 -7.71
C SER A 23 0.49 -32.20 -8.03
N GLU A 24 0.15 -32.01 -9.31
CA GLU A 24 -0.87 -31.03 -9.71
C GLU A 24 -2.24 -31.34 -9.07
N ASP A 25 -2.55 -32.61 -8.91
CA ASP A 25 -3.81 -33.06 -8.31
C ASP A 25 -3.83 -32.81 -6.79
N ASP A 26 -2.71 -33.02 -6.10
CA ASP A 26 -2.58 -32.70 -4.67
C ASP A 26 -2.62 -31.19 -4.42
N ALA A 27 -1.98 -30.39 -5.27
CA ALA A 27 -2.01 -28.93 -5.18
C ALA A 27 -3.42 -28.37 -5.43
N LYS A 28 -4.17 -28.96 -6.37
CA LYS A 28 -5.60 -28.65 -6.58
C LYS A 28 -6.46 -29.08 -5.42
N ALA A 29 -6.19 -30.26 -4.84
CA ALA A 29 -6.92 -30.74 -3.66
C ALA A 29 -6.71 -29.80 -2.48
N TRP A 30 -5.46 -29.43 -2.18
CA TRP A 30 -5.10 -28.47 -1.13
C TRP A 30 -5.73 -27.10 -1.35
N PHE A 31 -5.68 -26.57 -2.59
CA PHE A 31 -6.29 -25.27 -2.91
C PHE A 31 -7.83 -25.27 -2.78
N ASN A 32 -8.46 -26.41 -3.07
CA ASN A 32 -9.92 -26.57 -2.97
C ASN A 32 -10.38 -27.02 -1.58
N ASP A 33 -9.45 -27.46 -0.73
CA ASP A 33 -9.74 -27.81 0.64
C ASP A 33 -10.13 -26.54 1.41
N LYS A 34 -11.39 -26.51 1.85
CA LYS A 34 -11.96 -25.41 2.63
C LYS A 34 -11.93 -25.72 4.12
N THR A 35 -11.38 -26.86 4.54
CA THR A 35 -11.04 -27.05 5.94
C THR A 35 -9.99 -26.00 6.25
N ALA A 36 -10.37 -25.02 7.08
CA ALA A 36 -9.43 -24.06 7.59
C ALA A 36 -8.39 -24.88 8.35
N THR A 37 -7.23 -25.12 7.75
CA THR A 37 -6.07 -25.54 8.52
C THR A 37 -5.88 -24.39 9.50
N GLU A 38 -6.24 -24.61 10.77
CA GLU A 38 -5.97 -23.66 11.84
C GLU A 38 -4.45 -23.64 12.02
N ILE A 39 -3.77 -22.90 11.15
CA ILE A 39 -2.35 -22.64 11.29
C ILE A 39 -2.24 -21.71 12.47
N SER A 40 -1.83 -22.29 13.60
CA SER A 40 -1.50 -21.49 14.77
C SER A 40 -0.35 -20.55 14.43
N ILE A 41 -0.32 -19.37 15.06
CA ILE A 41 0.80 -18.43 14.97
C ILE A 41 2.11 -19.15 15.29
N ALA A 42 2.05 -20.12 16.21
CA ALA A 42 3.21 -20.88 16.61
C ALA A 42 3.82 -21.70 15.45
N GLN A 43 2.97 -22.41 14.71
CA GLN A 43 3.38 -23.21 13.56
C GLN A 43 3.91 -22.31 12.45
N LEU A 44 3.21 -21.21 12.15
CA LEU A 44 3.63 -20.29 11.10
C LEU A 44 5.04 -19.74 11.34
N VAL A 45 5.36 -19.34 12.58
CA VAL A 45 6.70 -18.83 12.90
C VAL A 45 7.76 -19.92 12.82
N GLU A 46 7.43 -21.14 13.23
CA GLU A 46 8.32 -22.29 13.10
C GLU A 46 8.65 -22.59 11.63
N ASP A 47 7.63 -22.61 10.76
CA ASP A 47 7.79 -22.83 9.33
C ASP A 47 8.64 -21.72 8.68
N MET A 48 8.37 -20.46 9.04
CA MET A 48 9.16 -19.31 8.57
C MET A 48 10.62 -19.40 9.03
N LYS A 49 10.86 -19.80 10.28
CA LYS A 49 12.21 -20.00 10.83
C LYS A 49 12.93 -21.13 10.10
N ALA A 50 12.30 -22.29 9.97
CA ALA A 50 12.85 -23.44 9.26
C ALA A 50 13.25 -23.04 7.83
N TYR A 51 12.37 -22.32 7.13
CA TYR A 51 12.67 -21.82 5.79
C TYR A 51 13.89 -20.88 5.77
N VAL A 52 13.93 -19.89 6.66
CA VAL A 52 15.02 -18.91 6.73
C VAL A 52 16.35 -19.56 7.10
N ASP A 53 16.34 -20.59 7.94
CA ASP A 53 17.54 -21.33 8.33
C ASP A 53 18.12 -22.18 7.18
N THR A 54 17.33 -22.50 6.15
CA THR A 54 17.87 -23.08 4.89
C THR A 54 18.62 -22.07 4.03
N LYS A 55 18.54 -20.77 4.32
CA LYS A 55 19.10 -19.70 3.48
C LYS A 55 20.47 -19.22 3.98
N PRO A 56 21.28 -18.58 3.13
CA PRO A 56 22.57 -18.02 3.54
C PRO A 56 22.44 -17.00 4.67
N ALA A 57 23.52 -16.79 5.44
CA ALA A 57 23.51 -15.91 6.61
C ALA A 57 23.03 -14.45 6.36
N ASN A 58 23.24 -13.94 5.14
CA ASN A 58 22.83 -12.60 4.73
C ASN A 58 21.40 -12.53 4.16
N PHE A 59 20.64 -13.62 4.19
CA PHE A 59 19.25 -13.62 3.76
C PHE A 59 18.37 -12.90 4.79
N ARG A 60 17.41 -12.10 4.30
CA ARG A 60 16.37 -11.47 5.11
C ARG A 60 15.03 -11.74 4.46
N LEU A 61 14.08 -12.29 5.21
CA LEU A 61 12.72 -12.51 4.75
C LEU A 61 11.88 -11.28 5.07
N LEU A 62 11.19 -10.76 4.07
CA LEU A 62 10.24 -9.67 4.24
C LEU A 62 8.82 -10.24 4.36
N PHE A 63 8.22 -10.11 5.53
CA PHE A 63 6.83 -10.49 5.77
C PHE A 63 5.95 -9.24 5.72
N MET A 64 5.21 -9.07 4.62
CA MET A 64 4.40 -7.88 4.38
C MET A 64 2.92 -8.15 4.65
N ILE A 65 2.30 -7.29 5.44
CA ILE A 65 0.87 -7.29 5.72
C ILE A 65 0.28 -6.00 5.16
N ASP A 66 -0.59 -6.14 4.16
CA ASP A 66 -1.21 -5.00 3.50
C ASP A 66 -2.51 -4.60 4.23
N GLU A 67 -2.69 -3.29 4.43
CA GLU A 67 -3.85 -2.66 5.04
C GLU A 67 -4.29 -3.30 6.36
N VAL A 68 -3.38 -3.31 7.34
CA VAL A 68 -3.64 -3.83 8.70
C VAL A 68 -4.87 -3.18 9.33
N GLY A 69 -5.16 -1.91 9.02
CA GLY A 69 -6.36 -1.23 9.51
C GLY A 69 -7.66 -1.93 9.11
N GLN A 70 -7.77 -2.42 7.87
CA GLN A 70 -8.94 -3.20 7.43
C GLN A 70 -8.95 -4.61 7.98
N TYR A 71 -7.78 -5.25 8.07
CA TYR A 71 -7.64 -6.59 8.65
C TYR A 71 -8.11 -6.62 10.10
N VAL A 72 -7.72 -5.60 10.86
CA VAL A 72 -8.09 -5.42 12.26
C VAL A 72 -9.55 -5.00 12.41
N GLY A 73 -10.02 -4.05 11.60
CA GLY A 73 -11.38 -3.54 11.67
C GLY A 73 -11.81 -3.22 13.11
N THR A 74 -12.87 -3.90 13.58
CA THR A 74 -13.36 -3.85 14.97
C THR A 74 -12.98 -5.09 15.81
N ASP A 75 -12.25 -6.05 15.23
CA ASP A 75 -11.93 -7.33 15.83
C ASP A 75 -10.62 -7.25 16.63
N THR A 76 -10.75 -7.45 17.94
CA THR A 76 -9.64 -7.33 18.90
C THR A 76 -8.75 -8.56 18.86
N ASP A 77 -9.31 -9.72 18.51
CA ASP A 77 -8.57 -10.97 18.47
C ASP A 77 -7.59 -10.95 17.29
N MET A 78 -7.96 -10.32 16.18
CA MET A 78 -7.08 -10.14 15.02
C MET A 78 -5.88 -9.23 15.33
N LEU A 79 -6.06 -8.20 16.16
CA LEU A 79 -4.96 -7.36 16.68
C LEU A 79 -4.02 -8.15 17.58
N LEU A 80 -4.58 -8.90 18.52
CA LEU A 80 -3.81 -9.74 19.44
C LEU A 80 -3.02 -10.82 18.69
N ASN A 81 -3.59 -11.35 17.61
CA ASN A 81 -2.92 -12.29 16.72
C ASN A 81 -1.72 -11.63 16.01
N LEU A 82 -1.88 -10.42 15.48
CA LEU A 82 -0.77 -9.68 14.88
C LEU A 82 0.33 -9.38 15.90
N GLN A 83 -0.05 -8.98 17.12
CA GLN A 83 0.90 -8.77 18.21
C GLN A 83 1.68 -10.05 18.50
N SER A 84 0.98 -11.15 18.74
CA SER A 84 1.59 -12.44 19.07
C SER A 84 2.50 -12.94 17.97
N LEU A 85 2.13 -12.73 16.70
CA LEU A 85 2.96 -13.05 15.55
C LEU A 85 4.25 -12.23 15.53
N THR A 86 4.17 -10.91 15.67
CA THR A 86 5.35 -10.04 15.68
C THR A 86 6.28 -10.31 16.86
N GLU A 87 5.72 -10.63 18.04
CA GLU A 87 6.49 -11.05 19.22
C GLU A 87 7.27 -12.32 18.95
N LYS A 88 6.56 -13.34 18.46
CA LYS A 88 7.13 -14.67 18.28
C LYS A 88 8.19 -14.68 17.20
N ILE A 89 7.98 -13.96 16.09
CA ILE A 89 9.01 -13.71 15.07
C ILE A 89 10.24 -13.02 15.69
N GLY A 90 10.01 -11.97 16.49
CA GLY A 90 11.08 -11.21 17.14
C GLY A 90 11.92 -12.06 18.10
N SER A 91 11.30 -12.98 18.84
CA SER A 91 12.00 -13.87 19.77
C SER A 91 12.68 -15.07 19.10
N GLU A 92 12.09 -15.65 18.07
CA GLU A 92 12.54 -16.95 17.52
C GLU A 92 13.38 -16.84 16.26
N CYS A 93 13.26 -15.75 15.51
CA CYS A 93 13.90 -15.58 14.20
C CYS A 93 15.09 -14.61 14.21
N GLU A 94 15.52 -14.13 15.37
CA GLU A 94 16.77 -13.36 15.60
C GLU A 94 17.02 -12.20 14.60
N GLY A 95 15.95 -11.51 14.18
CA GLY A 95 16.05 -10.39 13.24
C GLY A 95 16.29 -10.77 11.77
N LYS A 96 16.26 -12.06 11.42
CA LYS A 96 16.33 -12.53 10.03
C LYS A 96 15.02 -12.29 9.25
N ILE A 97 13.93 -12.02 9.95
CA ILE A 97 12.61 -11.76 9.39
C ILE A 97 12.19 -10.34 9.75
N TRP A 98 11.81 -9.56 8.73
CA TRP A 98 11.33 -8.20 8.87
C TRP A 98 9.83 -8.16 8.60
N VAL A 99 9.06 -7.71 9.58
CA VAL A 99 7.62 -7.53 9.43
C VAL A 99 7.35 -6.09 9.00
N ILE A 100 6.68 -5.94 7.86
CA ILE A 100 6.21 -4.65 7.35
C ILE A 100 4.69 -4.67 7.32
N CYS A 101 4.09 -3.64 7.90
CA CYS A 101 2.65 -3.43 7.87
C CYS A 101 2.36 -2.14 7.11
N THR A 102 1.36 -2.14 6.24
CA THR A 102 0.82 -0.92 5.62
C THR A 102 -0.54 -0.59 6.25
N GLY A 103 -0.91 0.68 6.24
CA GLY A 103 -2.23 1.16 6.65
C GLY A 103 -2.43 2.58 6.14
N GLN A 104 -3.57 2.86 5.50
CA GLN A 104 -3.76 4.10 4.74
C GLN A 104 -3.93 5.35 5.60
N GLU A 105 -4.63 5.27 6.73
CA GLU A 105 -4.92 6.42 7.62
C GLU A 105 -5.39 5.97 9.03
N ALA A 106 -5.60 4.66 9.20
CA ALA A 106 -6.32 4.10 10.35
C ALA A 106 -5.48 4.00 11.62
N ILE A 107 -4.15 4.17 11.55
CA ILE A 107 -3.30 4.07 12.74
C ILE A 107 -3.72 5.11 13.79
N ASP A 108 -4.08 6.34 13.40
CA ASP A 108 -4.47 7.40 14.36
C ASP A 108 -5.98 7.44 14.67
N GLU A 109 -6.86 6.93 13.80
CA GLU A 109 -8.30 6.88 14.04
C GLU A 109 -8.76 5.63 14.81
N ILE A 110 -8.11 4.47 14.61
CA ILE A 110 -8.33 3.26 15.44
C ILE A 110 -7.94 3.51 16.91
N ILE A 111 -6.95 4.41 17.15
CA ILE A 111 -6.50 4.81 18.50
C ILE A 111 -7.63 5.37 19.36
N LYS A 112 -8.67 5.99 18.78
CA LYS A 112 -9.71 6.67 19.58
C LYS A 112 -10.61 5.71 20.37
N VAL A 113 -10.76 4.46 19.93
CA VAL A 113 -11.65 3.50 20.60
C VAL A 113 -10.89 2.62 21.60
N ARG A 114 -9.58 2.37 21.38
CA ARG A 114 -8.76 1.44 22.20
C ARG A 114 -7.26 1.80 22.20
N ALA A 115 -6.95 3.02 22.62
CA ALA A 115 -5.59 3.61 22.59
C ALA A 115 -4.52 2.73 23.27
N ASP A 116 -4.87 2.07 24.37
CA ASP A 116 -3.90 1.38 25.23
C ASP A 116 -3.35 0.09 24.61
N GLU A 117 -4.20 -0.71 23.97
CA GLU A 117 -3.80 -1.97 23.31
C GLU A 117 -2.99 -1.67 22.04
N PHE A 118 -3.41 -0.68 21.26
CA PHE A 118 -2.73 -0.32 20.02
C PHE A 118 -1.39 0.39 20.26
N SER A 119 -1.27 1.19 21.33
CA SER A 119 -0.01 1.82 21.76
C SER A 119 1.09 0.77 22.03
N ARG A 120 0.74 -0.37 22.62
CA ARG A 120 1.69 -1.48 22.87
C ARG A 120 2.20 -2.11 21.58
N ILE A 121 1.33 -2.31 20.59
CA ILE A 121 1.70 -2.85 19.28
C ILE A 121 2.54 -1.81 18.51
N GLN A 122 2.13 -0.54 18.52
CA GLN A 122 2.89 0.54 17.90
C GLN A 122 4.31 0.66 18.44
N ALA A 123 4.52 0.43 19.74
CA ALA A 123 5.85 0.44 20.36
C ALA A 123 6.79 -0.64 19.79
N ARG A 124 6.26 -1.68 19.15
CA ARG A 124 7.04 -2.72 18.44
C ARG A 124 7.44 -2.27 17.04
N PHE A 125 6.61 -1.45 16.38
CA PHE A 125 6.89 -0.84 15.07
C PHE A 125 7.55 0.54 15.24
N LYS A 126 8.78 0.54 15.77
CA LYS A 126 9.53 1.77 16.07
C LYS A 126 9.87 2.60 14.82
N THR A 127 10.03 1.95 13.68
CA THR A 127 10.33 2.61 12.40
C THR A 127 9.04 2.87 11.65
N ARG A 128 8.58 4.13 11.67
CA ARG A 128 7.43 4.57 10.87
C ARG A 128 7.92 5.23 9.59
N LEU A 129 7.51 4.66 8.46
CA LEU A 129 7.72 5.25 7.14
C LEU A 129 6.42 5.92 6.71
N SER A 130 6.26 7.19 7.05
CA SER A 130 5.13 7.98 6.58
C SER A 130 5.36 8.39 5.13
N LEU A 131 4.52 7.89 4.22
CA LEU A 131 4.46 8.39 2.87
C LEU A 131 3.67 9.71 2.90
N SER A 132 4.34 10.83 2.67
CA SER A 132 3.70 12.15 2.63
C SER A 132 2.76 12.29 1.44
N SER A 133 1.74 13.14 1.58
CA SER A 133 0.81 13.49 0.50
C SER A 133 1.49 14.08 -0.73
N SER A 134 2.69 14.67 -0.59
CA SER A 134 3.52 15.10 -1.73
C SER A 134 3.87 13.94 -2.69
N SER A 135 3.81 12.69 -2.21
CA SER A 135 4.00 11.50 -3.03
C SER A 135 2.77 11.15 -3.89
N VAL A 136 1.58 11.66 -3.54
CA VAL A 136 0.33 11.32 -4.25
C VAL A 136 0.33 11.94 -5.63
N ASP A 137 0.77 13.19 -5.75
CA ASP A 137 0.86 13.89 -7.05
C ASP A 137 1.82 13.16 -7.98
N GLU A 138 3.01 12.79 -7.49
CA GLU A 138 3.97 11.98 -8.24
C GLU A 138 3.40 10.63 -8.65
N VAL A 139 2.63 9.98 -7.78
CA VAL A 139 2.00 8.68 -8.10
C VAL A 139 0.94 8.85 -9.18
N ILE A 140 0.11 9.89 -9.13
CA ILE A 140 -0.87 10.20 -10.17
C ILE A 140 -0.16 10.47 -11.50
N GLN A 141 0.86 11.32 -11.48
CA GLN A 141 1.69 11.63 -12.64
C GLN A 141 2.30 10.37 -13.27
N LYS A 142 2.91 9.51 -12.45
CA LYS A 142 3.63 8.32 -12.92
C LYS A 142 2.74 7.15 -13.30
N ARG A 143 1.61 6.94 -12.61
CA ARG A 143 0.74 5.77 -12.84
C ARG A 143 -0.41 6.03 -13.80
N ILE A 144 -0.97 7.24 -13.79
CA ILE A 144 -2.18 7.58 -14.56
C ILE A 144 -1.82 8.49 -15.73
N LEU A 145 -1.00 9.52 -15.47
CA LEU A 145 -0.74 10.58 -16.45
C LEU A 145 0.56 10.40 -17.23
N LYS A 146 1.25 9.27 -17.08
CA LYS A 146 2.55 9.07 -17.73
C LYS A 146 2.43 9.22 -19.24
N LYS A 147 3.13 10.22 -19.77
CA LYS A 147 3.08 10.55 -21.20
C LYS A 147 4.04 9.68 -22.00
N LYS A 148 3.68 9.42 -23.26
CA LYS A 148 4.65 8.95 -24.26
C LYS A 148 5.60 10.10 -24.61
N PRO A 149 6.86 9.84 -24.97
CA PRO A 149 7.83 10.90 -25.28
C PRO A 149 7.35 11.91 -26.32
N GLU A 150 6.71 11.43 -27.39
CA GLU A 150 6.15 12.29 -28.45
C GLU A 150 5.01 13.18 -27.94
N ALA A 151 4.10 12.62 -27.12
CA ALA A 151 3.00 13.38 -26.55
C ALA A 151 3.49 14.40 -25.52
N ALA A 152 4.55 14.09 -24.77
CA ALA A 152 5.17 15.03 -23.85
C ALA A 152 5.69 16.26 -24.59
N LYS A 153 6.46 16.05 -25.67
CA LYS A 153 6.97 17.14 -26.50
C LYS A 153 5.85 18.00 -27.09
N ASN A 154 4.80 17.38 -27.62
CA ASN A 154 3.65 18.13 -28.15
C ASN A 154 2.95 18.96 -27.08
N LEU A 155 2.84 18.46 -25.85
CA LEU A 155 2.24 19.20 -24.74
C LEU A 155 3.13 20.37 -24.29
N GLU A 156 4.45 20.19 -24.31
CA GLU A 156 5.40 21.27 -24.03
C GLU A 156 5.25 22.39 -25.06
N ASP A 157 5.21 22.06 -26.35
CA ASP A 157 5.01 23.01 -27.45
C ASP A 157 3.67 23.76 -27.33
N VAL A 158 2.59 23.05 -26.96
CA VAL A 158 1.27 23.64 -26.72
C VAL A 158 1.31 24.62 -25.56
N TYR A 159 2.01 24.30 -24.47
CA TYR A 159 2.14 25.22 -23.35
C TYR A 159 2.91 26.47 -23.75
N GLU A 160 4.04 26.34 -24.43
CA GLU A 160 4.87 27.48 -24.85
C GLU A 160 4.09 28.45 -25.75
N GLN A 161 3.24 27.94 -26.63
CA GLN A 161 2.37 28.77 -27.47
C GLN A 161 1.26 29.49 -26.70
N ASN A 162 0.88 29.00 -25.51
CA ASN A 162 -0.30 29.46 -24.77
C ASN A 162 0.01 29.94 -23.34
N ASP A 163 1.27 30.00 -22.91
CA ASP A 163 1.68 30.28 -21.51
C ASP A 163 0.99 31.53 -20.95
N SER A 164 1.03 32.64 -21.68
CA SER A 164 0.38 33.90 -21.28
C SER A 164 -1.13 33.74 -21.02
N VAL A 165 -1.82 32.98 -21.87
CA VAL A 165 -3.26 32.74 -21.75
C VAL A 165 -3.53 31.85 -20.53
N LEU A 166 -2.76 30.77 -20.37
CA LEU A 166 -2.91 29.83 -19.26
C LEU A 166 -2.63 30.50 -17.91
N ARG A 167 -1.57 31.32 -17.81
CA ARG A 167 -1.26 32.07 -16.59
C ARG A 167 -2.38 33.02 -16.18
N ASN A 168 -2.97 33.72 -17.15
CA ASN A 168 -4.09 34.62 -16.89
C ASN A 168 -5.35 33.86 -16.48
N LEU A 169 -5.66 32.75 -17.16
CA LEU A 169 -6.85 31.93 -16.84
C LEU A 169 -6.81 31.33 -15.44
N PHE A 170 -5.62 30.94 -14.95
CA PHE A 170 -5.44 30.33 -13.64
C PHE A 170 -4.90 31.29 -12.57
N SER A 171 -4.97 32.60 -12.83
CA SER A 171 -4.66 33.64 -11.84
C SER A 171 -5.95 34.06 -11.12
N PHE A 172 -6.11 33.61 -9.88
CA PHE A 172 -7.29 33.92 -9.07
C PHE A 172 -7.03 35.14 -8.16
N SER A 173 -7.90 36.15 -8.21
CA SER A 173 -7.84 37.30 -7.30
C SER A 173 -8.48 36.96 -5.95
N GLY A 174 -7.73 37.10 -4.85
CA GLY A 174 -8.23 36.85 -3.49
C GLY A 174 -8.28 35.37 -3.09
N SER A 175 -7.62 34.49 -3.83
CA SER A 175 -7.60 33.05 -3.55
C SER A 175 -6.79 32.70 -2.30
N ILE A 176 -7.26 31.66 -1.61
CA ILE A 176 -6.49 30.91 -0.61
C ILE A 176 -5.17 30.48 -1.27
N LEU A 177 -4.05 30.68 -0.58
CA LEU A 177 -2.65 30.64 -1.03
C LEU A 177 -2.20 29.44 -1.91
N ASP A 178 -3.01 28.38 -2.02
CA ASP A 178 -2.66 27.11 -2.66
C ASP A 178 -3.42 26.80 -3.98
N ILE A 179 -4.33 27.67 -4.43
CA ILE A 179 -5.01 27.48 -5.73
C ILE A 179 -4.17 28.15 -6.83
N LYS A 180 -3.24 27.39 -7.41
CA LYS A 180 -2.35 27.84 -8.50
C LYS A 180 -2.56 27.02 -9.78
N GLY A 181 -2.36 27.69 -10.91
CA GLY A 181 -2.21 27.05 -12.21
C GLY A 181 -0.84 26.36 -12.37
N TYR A 182 -0.43 26.15 -13.61
CA TYR A 182 0.87 25.55 -13.94
C TYR A 182 2.03 26.54 -13.69
N SER A 183 3.11 26.08 -13.07
CA SER A 183 4.37 26.81 -12.88
C SER A 183 5.23 26.86 -14.15
N GLY A 184 4.99 25.96 -15.11
CA GLY A 184 5.68 25.94 -16.40
C GLY A 184 5.28 24.77 -17.30
N SER A 185 5.94 24.70 -18.45
CA SER A 185 5.69 23.72 -19.52
C SER A 185 5.81 22.27 -19.07
N ARG A 186 6.80 21.99 -18.23
CA ARG A 186 7.00 20.65 -17.66
C ARG A 186 5.85 20.23 -16.75
N GLU A 187 5.45 21.10 -15.82
CA GLU A 187 4.34 20.79 -14.90
C GLU A 187 3.01 20.65 -15.66
N PHE A 188 2.80 21.47 -16.69
CA PHE A 188 1.67 21.30 -17.61
C PHE A 188 1.67 19.92 -18.24
N THR A 189 2.80 19.50 -18.79
CA THR A 189 2.94 18.22 -19.49
C THR A 189 2.73 17.03 -18.54
N GLU A 190 3.27 17.10 -17.33
CA GLU A 190 3.13 16.05 -16.30
C GLU A 190 1.69 15.95 -15.79
N ASN A 191 0.97 17.07 -15.67
CA ASN A 191 -0.35 17.12 -15.05
C ASN A 191 -1.53 17.08 -16.02
N PHE A 192 -1.33 17.41 -17.31
CA PHE A 192 -2.40 17.43 -18.31
C PHE A 192 -3.17 16.10 -18.34
N PRO A 193 -4.51 16.10 -18.34
CA PRO A 193 -5.42 17.24 -18.57
C PRO A 193 -5.83 18.01 -17.30
N PHE A 194 -5.20 17.73 -16.16
CA PHE A 194 -5.54 18.35 -14.88
C PHE A 194 -4.67 19.57 -14.60
N VAL A 195 -5.25 20.53 -13.87
CA VAL A 195 -4.54 21.71 -13.34
C VAL A 195 -4.06 21.38 -11.92
N PRO A 196 -2.85 21.79 -11.48
CA PRO A 196 -2.28 21.36 -10.19
C PRO A 196 -3.23 21.47 -8.99
N TYR A 197 -3.96 22.59 -8.86
CA TYR A 197 -4.92 22.77 -7.77
C TYR A 197 -6.04 21.71 -7.73
N GLN A 198 -6.38 21.07 -8.86
CA GLN A 198 -7.43 20.05 -8.91
C GLN A 198 -7.03 18.80 -8.14
N PHE A 199 -5.74 18.45 -8.06
CA PHE A 199 -5.29 17.35 -7.20
C PHE A 199 -5.55 17.65 -5.73
N ILE A 200 -5.23 18.88 -5.30
CA ILE A 200 -5.49 19.35 -3.93
C ILE A 200 -6.99 19.32 -3.62
N ILE A 201 -7.84 19.81 -4.53
CA ILE A 201 -9.30 19.80 -4.33
C ILE A 201 -9.82 18.37 -4.26
N MET A 202 -9.42 17.48 -5.18
CA MET A 202 -9.88 16.09 -5.17
C MET A 202 -9.49 15.39 -3.86
N GLN A 203 -8.25 15.59 -3.39
CA GLN A 203 -7.81 15.05 -2.10
C GLN A 203 -8.68 15.57 -0.94
N LYS A 204 -8.95 16.88 -0.89
CA LYS A 204 -9.84 17.48 0.13
C LYS A 204 -11.25 16.91 0.06
N VAL A 205 -11.81 16.76 -1.14
CA VAL A 205 -13.14 16.18 -1.35
C VAL A 205 -13.19 14.72 -0.90
N PHE A 206 -12.20 13.90 -1.27
CA PHE A 206 -12.15 12.49 -0.83
C PHE A 206 -12.00 12.36 0.68
N ALA A 207 -11.18 13.22 1.30
CA ALA A 207 -11.05 13.26 2.76
C ALA A 207 -12.38 13.61 3.45
N GLU A 208 -13.12 14.60 2.93
CA GLU A 208 -14.42 14.99 3.50
C GLU A 208 -15.52 13.94 3.26
N ILE A 209 -15.52 13.27 2.10
CA ILE A 209 -16.44 12.14 1.84
C ILE A 209 -16.20 11.01 2.83
N ARG A 210 -14.93 10.64 3.10
CA ARG A 210 -14.59 9.58 4.07
C ARG A 210 -15.04 9.91 5.50
N LYS A 211 -15.04 11.18 5.89
CA LYS A 211 -15.47 11.60 7.23
C LYS A 211 -16.98 11.53 7.44
N HIS A 212 -17.77 11.73 6.37
CA HIS A 212 -19.22 11.88 6.46
C HIS A 212 -20.01 10.69 5.88
N GLY A 213 -19.36 9.77 5.18
CA GLY A 213 -19.97 8.55 4.64
C GLY A 213 -19.52 7.31 5.38
#